data_AF-A0A2H5W5V8-F1
#
_entry.id   AF-A0A2H5W5V8-F1
#
_cell.length_a   1.000
_cell.length_b   1.000
_cell.length_c   1.000
_cell.angle_alpha   90.00
_cell.angle_beta   90.00
_cell.angle_gamma   90.00
#
_symmetry.space_group_name_H-M   'P 1'
#
loop_
_entity.id
_entity.type
_entity.pdbx_description
1 polymer ?
#
loop_
_entity_poly.entity_id
_entity_poly.type
_entity_poly.pdbx_seq_one_letter_code
_entity_poly.pdbx_strand_id
1 'polypeptide(L)'
;MKSRDEYVQQIRAALQRRAFQEAFQVAQEALEIYGGDEELETLSQTAQDRMEAEPFLQSFMASGISLFQSGLYADALRQFEKVVAIDPAYPDVQDWIQKTREQLGPAPSRRPTPPPSDPVRQLIQKGQALFDQGRYHEAIQTWMDVFMYDLTNAEVQDLIQQAQQKIAEARSQSQARVEEARAALQAGQPDRARQLLLQVLGADPHHEEARHLLESLETAAPAPETTAEAAYGEHLVAQALQAHREGRWEEAVRLWQQVLQQDPENLGAQTKYSEALRQLRIEGQFHKLLEDARAFWLQKKPDSAVHALQKAYRLRPDSPEVRQLVEEWHLDPSVLEPATPPPGVVAKAVVRPSAPSLRWTLWVGLLGGLIVLAVGAFVFLRSSGSGRPVPPDVRVRPGTRPTASKAVPPSKPAPPPSAEPSSAGTPSPGPAPPVSTVEPSPTPVELTPAMVRRRDQLFQEARQLYAKGDWEPAYAKLQEALQIDPNHPEVRRLSAEVAAKIQEQNQAIAERMAVVEGYYRSFDFDGAVFVLNKLREEFPQRRDLLEFLKRTYYNAAVYYLRQYRCALAKERLDVIPLLDPKETRFQEPYPLIRKCLKENGLASPEDRERVQQLPYPLPLKD
;
A
#
# COMPACT_ATOMS: atom_id res chain seq x y z
N MET A 1 22.26 -23.31 -37.59
CA MET A 1 22.53 -22.67 -36.28
C MET A 1 22.99 -21.26 -36.57
N LYS A 2 22.45 -20.27 -35.86
CA LYS A 2 22.96 -18.90 -35.94
C LYS A 2 24.36 -18.85 -35.33
N SER A 3 25.21 -18.00 -35.89
CA SER A 3 26.53 -17.76 -35.30
C SER A 3 26.40 -16.99 -33.98
N ARG A 4 27.41 -17.09 -33.11
CA ARG A 4 27.48 -16.33 -31.86
C ARG A 4 27.32 -14.82 -32.10
N ASP A 5 27.95 -14.29 -33.15
CA ASP A 5 27.86 -12.87 -33.49
C ASP A 5 26.46 -12.44 -33.98
N GLU A 6 25.73 -13.33 -34.65
CA GLU A 6 24.34 -13.08 -35.03
C GLU A 6 23.42 -12.97 -33.80
N TYR A 7 23.63 -13.80 -32.77
CA TYR A 7 22.91 -13.67 -31.50
C TYR A 7 23.23 -12.35 -30.80
N VAL A 8 24.51 -12.00 -30.67
CA VAL A 8 24.93 -10.73 -30.06
C VAL A 8 24.32 -9.52 -30.77
N GLN A 9 24.34 -9.50 -32.11
CA GLN A 9 23.71 -8.42 -32.87
C GLN A 9 22.20 -8.37 -32.67
N GLN A 10 21.52 -9.51 -32.64
CA GLN A 10 20.09 -9.58 -32.42
C GLN A 10 19.70 -9.07 -31.02
N ILE A 11 20.44 -9.48 -29.98
CA ILE A 11 20.20 -9.04 -28.59
C ILE A 11 20.41 -7.53 -28.47
N ARG A 12 21.51 -7.00 -29.00
CA ARG A 12 21.78 -5.55 -28.99
C ARG A 12 20.70 -4.76 -29.74
N ALA A 13 20.25 -5.27 -30.89
CA ALA A 13 19.16 -4.64 -31.64
C ALA A 13 17.82 -4.67 -30.88
N ALA A 14 17.55 -5.72 -30.11
CA ALA A 14 16.37 -5.81 -29.25
C ALA A 14 16.48 -4.85 -28.05
N LEU A 15 17.66 -4.75 -27.41
CA LEU A 15 17.95 -3.78 -26.34
C LEU A 15 17.77 -2.33 -26.81
N GLN A 16 18.27 -1.99 -28.00
CA GLN A 16 18.10 -0.66 -28.60
C GLN A 16 16.63 -0.30 -28.85
N ARG A 17 15.83 -1.29 -29.27
CA ARG A 17 14.38 -1.13 -29.49
C ARG A 17 13.57 -1.27 -28.19
N ARG A 18 14.23 -1.41 -27.04
CA ARG A 18 13.63 -1.65 -25.71
C ARG A 18 12.75 -2.90 -25.63
N ALA A 19 12.96 -3.86 -26.52
CA ALA A 19 12.33 -5.17 -26.47
C ALA A 19 13.09 -6.08 -25.49
N PHE A 20 13.10 -5.71 -24.21
CA PHE A 20 13.95 -6.34 -23.19
C PHE A 20 13.62 -7.81 -22.96
N GLN A 21 12.35 -8.18 -23.04
CA GLN A 21 11.92 -9.58 -22.95
C GLN A 21 12.42 -10.41 -24.13
N GLU A 22 12.39 -9.86 -25.36
CA GLU A 22 12.96 -10.52 -26.55
C GLU A 22 14.48 -10.64 -26.41
N ALA A 23 15.15 -9.56 -25.99
CA ALA A 23 16.60 -9.54 -25.76
C ALA A 23 17.03 -10.61 -24.75
N PHE A 24 16.29 -10.74 -23.64
CA PHE A 24 16.55 -11.75 -22.61
C PHE A 24 16.32 -13.17 -23.14
N GLN A 25 15.22 -13.43 -23.84
CA GLN A 25 14.93 -14.75 -24.41
C GLN A 25 15.99 -15.19 -25.43
N VAL A 26 16.39 -14.29 -26.33
CA VAL A 26 17.43 -14.56 -27.33
C VAL A 26 18.80 -14.77 -26.66
N ALA A 27 19.08 -14.08 -25.56
CA ALA A 27 20.31 -14.29 -24.78
C ALA A 27 20.32 -15.66 -24.07
N GLN A 28 19.19 -16.11 -23.49
CA GLN A 28 19.07 -17.44 -22.89
C GLN A 28 19.25 -18.56 -23.92
N GLU A 29 18.62 -18.43 -25.10
CA GLU A 29 18.81 -19.37 -26.22
C GLU A 29 20.29 -19.44 -26.66
N ALA A 30 20.96 -18.30 -26.72
CA ALA A 30 22.37 -18.24 -27.09
C ALA A 30 23.27 -18.90 -26.01
N LEU A 31 22.96 -18.72 -24.73
CA LEU A 31 23.71 -19.29 -23.61
C LEU A 31 23.52 -20.82 -23.46
N GLU A 32 22.39 -21.37 -23.92
CA GLU A 32 22.21 -22.82 -24.03
C GLU A 32 23.18 -23.45 -25.05
N ILE A 33 23.57 -22.70 -26.08
CA ILE A 33 24.46 -23.16 -27.17
C ILE A 33 25.93 -22.80 -26.88
N TYR A 34 26.16 -21.60 -26.37
CA TYR A 34 27.47 -20.99 -26.12
C TYR A 34 27.66 -20.70 -24.62
N GLY A 35 27.50 -21.72 -23.79
CA GLY A 35 27.60 -21.58 -22.32
C GLY A 35 28.97 -21.04 -21.88
N GLY A 36 28.96 -20.15 -20.88
CA GLY A 36 30.15 -19.49 -20.35
C GLY A 36 30.68 -18.33 -21.21
N ASP A 37 29.90 -17.83 -22.18
CA ASP A 37 30.23 -16.60 -22.92
C ASP A 37 29.87 -15.36 -22.08
N GLU A 38 30.90 -14.71 -21.54
CA GLU A 38 30.80 -13.54 -20.66
C GLU A 38 30.00 -12.38 -21.28
N GLU A 39 30.07 -12.20 -22.61
CA GLU A 39 29.34 -11.13 -23.28
C GLU A 39 27.84 -11.45 -23.37
N LEU A 40 27.48 -12.69 -23.69
CA LEU A 40 26.09 -13.13 -23.72
C LEU A 40 25.46 -13.13 -22.32
N GLU A 41 26.21 -13.50 -21.28
CA GLU A 41 25.78 -13.38 -19.89
C GLU A 41 25.54 -11.92 -19.50
N THR A 42 26.49 -11.04 -19.83
CA THR A 42 26.37 -9.59 -19.58
C THR A 42 25.16 -9.00 -20.31
N LEU A 43 24.92 -9.39 -21.56
CA LEU A 43 23.78 -8.94 -22.34
C LEU A 43 22.45 -9.48 -21.79
N SER A 44 22.43 -10.73 -21.33
CA SER A 44 21.28 -11.35 -20.66
C SER A 44 20.93 -10.58 -19.38
N GLN A 45 21.91 -10.34 -18.51
CA GLN A 45 21.73 -9.57 -17.29
C GLN A 45 21.28 -8.14 -17.58
N THR A 46 21.90 -7.48 -18.57
CA THR A 46 21.51 -6.13 -18.99
C THR A 46 20.05 -6.09 -19.48
N ALA A 47 19.61 -7.12 -20.21
CA ALA A 47 18.22 -7.22 -20.65
C ALA A 47 17.26 -7.40 -19.47
N GLN A 48 17.61 -8.24 -18.49
CA GLN A 48 16.83 -8.45 -17.29
C GLN A 48 16.74 -7.18 -16.43
N ASP A 49 17.88 -6.55 -16.11
CA ASP A 49 17.94 -5.34 -15.29
C ASP A 49 17.09 -4.21 -15.91
N ARG A 50 17.19 -4.03 -17.23
CA ARG A 50 16.39 -3.03 -17.95
C ARG A 50 14.90 -3.37 -17.98
N MET A 51 14.55 -4.65 -18.11
CA MET A 51 13.16 -5.11 -18.05
C MET A 51 12.54 -4.83 -16.68
N GLU A 52 13.29 -5.08 -15.59
CA GLU A 52 12.85 -4.83 -14.23
C GLU A 52 12.79 -3.33 -13.89
N ALA A 53 13.71 -2.53 -14.43
CA ALA A 53 13.74 -1.08 -14.24
C ALA A 53 12.65 -0.33 -15.04
N GLU A 54 12.17 -0.90 -16.16
CA GLU A 54 11.26 -0.23 -17.10
C GLU A 54 9.98 0.35 -16.45
N PRO A 55 9.24 -0.36 -15.57
CA PRO A 55 8.05 0.21 -14.94
C PRO A 55 8.36 1.44 -14.07
N PHE A 56 9.53 1.47 -13.42
CA PHE A 56 9.96 2.60 -12.60
C PHE A 56 10.35 3.80 -13.46
N LEU A 57 11.09 3.56 -14.55
CA LEU A 57 11.44 4.59 -15.52
C LEU A 57 10.19 5.22 -16.16
N GLN A 58 9.22 4.40 -16.55
CA GLN A 58 7.93 4.85 -17.07
C GLN A 58 7.14 5.67 -16.04
N SER A 59 7.16 5.25 -14.76
CA SER A 59 6.55 5.99 -13.66
C SER A 59 7.20 7.35 -13.45
N PHE A 60 8.54 7.42 -13.40
CA PHE A 60 9.26 8.68 -13.25
C PHE A 60 9.04 9.61 -14.46
N MET A 61 9.00 9.06 -15.67
CA MET A 61 8.67 9.84 -16.87
C MET A 61 7.25 10.39 -16.83
N ALA A 62 6.25 9.56 -16.53
CA ALA A 62 4.86 10.00 -16.43
C ALA A 62 4.68 11.07 -15.33
N SER A 63 5.34 10.88 -14.18
CA SER A 63 5.37 11.84 -13.08
C SER A 63 6.04 13.15 -13.50
N GLY A 64 7.21 13.09 -14.13
CA GLY A 64 7.93 14.26 -14.63
C GLY A 64 7.12 15.06 -15.65
N ILE A 65 6.47 14.38 -16.60
CA ILE A 65 5.60 15.02 -17.60
C ILE A 65 4.39 15.68 -16.93
N SER A 66 3.76 14.99 -15.97
CA SER A 66 2.62 15.54 -15.23
C SER A 66 3.01 16.79 -14.41
N LEU A 67 4.16 16.75 -13.74
CA LEU A 67 4.71 17.88 -12.98
C LEU A 67 5.07 19.05 -13.91
N PHE A 68 5.66 18.76 -15.08
CA PHE A 68 5.98 19.77 -16.09
C PHE A 68 4.70 20.45 -16.61
N GLN A 69 3.67 19.68 -16.94
CA GLN A 69 2.37 20.20 -17.36
C GLN A 69 1.69 21.04 -16.26
N SER A 70 1.99 20.73 -15.00
CA SER A 70 1.49 21.46 -13.83
C SER A 70 2.33 22.70 -13.47
N GLY A 71 3.35 23.05 -14.27
CA GLY A 71 4.22 24.21 -14.03
C GLY A 71 5.26 24.02 -12.91
N LEU A 72 5.34 22.83 -12.31
CA LEU A 72 6.29 22.50 -11.25
C LEU A 72 7.63 22.05 -11.85
N TYR A 73 8.30 22.95 -12.57
CA TYR A 73 9.47 22.63 -13.39
C TYR A 73 10.65 22.09 -12.57
N ALA A 74 10.86 22.55 -11.34
CA ALA A 74 11.93 22.04 -10.48
C ALA A 74 11.69 20.58 -10.06
N ASP A 75 10.43 20.21 -9.77
CA ASP A 75 10.06 18.84 -9.43
C ASP A 75 10.05 17.92 -10.65
N ALA A 76 9.59 18.44 -11.79
CA ALA A 76 9.65 17.73 -13.07
C ALA A 76 11.10 17.38 -13.44
N LEU A 77 12.01 18.34 -13.32
CA LEU A 77 13.43 18.15 -13.59
C LEU A 77 14.02 17.04 -12.71
N ARG A 78 13.67 17.02 -11.42
CA ARG A 78 14.10 15.95 -10.49
C ARG A 78 13.62 14.56 -10.93
N GLN A 79 12.40 14.42 -11.46
CA GLN A 79 11.93 13.12 -11.94
C GLN A 79 12.66 12.68 -13.22
N PHE A 80 12.93 13.61 -14.15
CA PHE A 80 13.69 13.30 -15.35
C PHE A 80 15.17 12.98 -15.05
N GLU A 81 15.77 13.62 -14.05
CA GLU A 81 17.13 13.32 -13.59
C GLU A 81 17.25 11.89 -13.02
N LYS A 82 16.22 11.38 -12.34
CA LYS A 82 16.18 9.97 -11.91
C LYS A 82 16.17 9.00 -13.09
N VAL A 83 15.43 9.34 -14.15
CA VAL A 83 15.39 8.53 -15.38
C VAL A 83 16.77 8.48 -16.03
N VAL A 84 17.45 9.63 -16.15
CA VAL A 84 18.82 9.70 -16.70
C VAL A 84 19.84 8.98 -15.84
N ALA A 85 19.68 8.99 -14.51
CA ALA A 85 20.59 8.29 -13.60
C ALA A 85 20.55 6.76 -13.77
N ILE A 86 19.40 6.21 -14.18
CA ILE A 86 19.18 4.77 -14.35
C ILE A 86 19.39 4.35 -15.81
N ASP A 87 18.85 5.11 -16.76
CA ASP A 87 19.02 4.88 -18.20
C ASP A 87 19.29 6.22 -18.92
N PRO A 88 20.56 6.59 -19.11
CA PRO A 88 20.94 7.82 -19.80
C PRO A 88 20.43 7.92 -21.25
N ALA A 89 20.11 6.78 -21.86
CA ALA A 89 19.61 6.68 -23.23
C ALA A 89 18.09 6.48 -23.30
N TYR A 90 17.37 6.72 -22.19
CA TYR A 90 15.92 6.59 -22.16
C TYR A 90 15.25 7.53 -23.19
N PRO A 91 14.24 7.08 -23.96
CA PRO A 91 13.62 7.88 -25.00
C PRO A 91 13.09 9.22 -24.48
N ASP A 92 13.35 10.29 -25.25
CA ASP A 92 12.83 11.64 -25.05
C ASP A 92 13.21 12.34 -23.73
N VAL A 93 13.89 11.67 -22.79
CA VAL A 93 14.18 12.22 -21.46
C VAL A 93 15.06 13.48 -21.53
N GLN A 94 16.04 13.50 -22.44
CA GLN A 94 16.93 14.65 -22.62
C GLN A 94 16.16 15.85 -23.18
N ASP A 95 15.25 15.62 -24.13
CA ASP A 95 14.38 16.67 -24.66
C ASP A 95 13.46 17.24 -23.58
N TRP A 96 12.92 16.38 -22.72
CA TRP A 96 12.12 16.80 -21.57
C TRP A 96 12.94 17.60 -20.56
N ILE A 97 14.16 17.19 -20.23
CA ILE A 97 15.08 17.93 -19.36
C ILE A 97 15.36 19.31 -19.94
N GLN A 98 15.68 19.38 -21.23
CA GLN A 98 15.99 20.64 -21.91
C GLN A 98 14.78 21.57 -21.91
N LYS A 99 13.60 21.07 -22.31
CA LYS A 99 12.33 21.83 -22.23
C LYS A 99 12.04 22.31 -20.80
N THR A 100 12.31 21.48 -19.80
CA THR A 100 12.09 21.83 -18.39
C THR A 100 13.04 22.93 -17.92
N ARG A 101 14.31 22.89 -18.32
CA ARG A 101 15.29 23.93 -18.00
C ARG A 101 14.97 25.25 -18.66
N GLU A 102 14.50 25.23 -19.91
CA GLU A 102 14.06 26.43 -20.63
C GLU A 102 12.88 27.12 -19.94
N GLN A 103 11.90 26.34 -19.45
CA GLN A 103 10.74 26.86 -18.71
C GLN A 103 11.10 27.31 -17.28
N LEU A 104 12.10 26.69 -16.65
CA LEU A 104 12.57 27.04 -15.31
C LEU A 104 13.37 28.37 -15.31
N GLY A 105 13.97 28.76 -16.43
CA GLY A 105 14.80 29.96 -16.56
C GLY A 105 16.20 29.83 -15.91
N PRO A 106 17.04 30.88 -15.92
CA PRO A 106 18.33 30.85 -15.23
C PRO A 106 18.09 30.61 -13.74
N ALA A 107 18.65 29.50 -13.24
CA ALA A 107 18.38 28.99 -11.91
C ALA A 107 18.51 30.11 -10.84
N PRO A 108 17.57 30.23 -9.88
CA PRO A 108 17.85 30.99 -8.69
C PRO A 108 19.12 30.42 -8.07
N SER A 109 20.13 31.28 -7.90
CA SER A 109 21.40 30.98 -7.24
C SER A 109 21.18 29.98 -6.13
N ARG A 110 21.95 28.88 -6.17
CA ARG A 110 22.05 27.82 -5.16
C ARG A 110 21.66 28.40 -3.80
N ARG A 111 20.40 28.19 -3.37
CA ARG A 111 19.98 28.65 -2.05
C ARG A 111 20.97 28.00 -1.08
N PRO A 112 21.57 28.75 -0.14
CA PRO A 112 22.41 28.14 0.87
C PRO A 112 21.59 27.02 1.50
N THR A 113 22.19 25.82 1.52
CA THR A 113 21.60 24.67 2.18
C THR A 113 21.10 25.12 3.55
N PRO A 114 19.81 24.94 3.87
CA PRO A 114 19.38 25.16 5.24
C PRO A 114 20.28 24.31 6.14
N PRO A 115 20.73 24.83 7.29
CA PRO A 115 21.59 24.05 8.18
C PRO A 115 20.91 22.71 8.44
N PRO A 116 21.65 21.59 8.33
CA PRO A 116 21.05 20.27 8.34
C PRO A 116 20.20 20.12 9.60
N SER A 117 18.93 19.75 9.41
CA SER A 117 18.08 19.34 10.51
C SER A 117 18.78 18.22 11.29
N ASP A 118 18.53 18.12 12.60
CA ASP A 118 19.17 17.11 13.44
C ASP A 118 19.10 15.67 12.85
N PRO A 119 18.01 15.24 12.17
CA PRO A 119 17.96 13.95 11.49
C PRO A 119 18.94 13.79 10.32
N VAL A 120 19.12 14.82 9.48
CA VAL A 120 20.06 14.78 8.33
C VAL A 120 21.49 14.61 8.83
N ARG A 121 21.87 15.37 9.85
CA ARG A 121 23.21 15.26 10.47
C ARG A 121 23.47 13.87 11.05
N GLN A 122 22.48 13.30 11.74
CA GLN A 122 22.60 11.95 12.31
C GLN A 122 22.72 10.87 11.24
N LEU A 123 21.97 10.97 10.14
CA LEU A 123 22.05 10.01 9.03
C LEU A 123 23.40 10.10 8.32
N ILE A 124 23.91 11.31 8.07
CA ILE A 124 25.25 11.49 7.49
C ILE A 124 26.32 10.88 8.39
N GLN A 125 26.30 11.18 9.70
CA GLN A 125 27.26 10.63 10.67
C GLN A 125 27.16 9.10 10.81
N LYS A 126 25.94 8.55 10.82
CA LYS A 126 25.72 7.10 10.90
C LYS A 126 26.23 6.40 9.64
N GLY A 127 25.95 6.93 8.46
CA GLY A 127 26.48 6.39 7.21
C GLY A 127 28.01 6.48 7.15
N GLN A 128 28.59 7.58 7.66
CA GLN A 128 30.04 7.72 7.77
C GLN A 128 30.66 6.67 8.69
N ALA A 129 30.05 6.40 9.85
CA ALA A 129 30.53 5.35 10.76
C ALA A 129 30.47 3.95 10.13
N LEU A 130 29.44 3.66 9.32
CA LEU A 130 29.33 2.42 8.57
C LEU A 130 30.39 2.34 7.45
N PHE A 131 30.65 3.45 6.77
CA PHE A 131 31.68 3.56 5.75
C PHE A 131 33.08 3.30 6.31
N ASP A 132 33.40 3.90 7.46
CA ASP A 132 34.68 3.73 8.15
C ASP A 132 34.88 2.28 8.66
N GLN A 133 33.77 1.56 8.89
CA GLN A 133 33.77 0.12 9.22
C GLN A 133 33.91 -0.79 7.99
N GLY A 134 34.01 -0.23 6.77
CA GLY A 134 34.06 -1.00 5.53
C GLY A 134 32.71 -1.54 5.05
N ARG A 135 31.61 -1.18 5.73
CA ARG A 135 30.24 -1.62 5.43
C ARG A 135 29.61 -0.69 4.39
N TYR A 136 30.21 -0.64 3.21
CA TYR A 136 29.90 0.35 2.17
C TYR A 136 28.45 0.30 1.68
N HIS A 137 27.86 -0.89 1.53
CA HIS A 137 26.46 -1.04 1.12
C HIS A 137 25.49 -0.43 2.14
N GLU A 138 25.73 -0.64 3.44
CA GLU A 138 24.86 -0.12 4.50
C GLU A 138 25.05 1.38 4.72
N ALA A 139 26.26 1.89 4.48
CA ALA A 139 26.55 3.31 4.43
C ALA A 139 25.73 4.00 3.33
N ILE A 140 25.72 3.45 2.11
CA ILE A 140 24.93 3.97 0.99
C ILE A 140 23.44 4.00 1.33
N GLN A 141 22.88 2.91 1.88
CA GLN A 141 21.46 2.86 2.27
C GLN A 141 21.12 3.95 3.32
N THR A 142 21.96 4.09 4.34
CA THR A 142 21.77 5.11 5.39
C THR A 142 21.88 6.53 4.84
N TRP A 143 22.73 6.75 3.85
CA TRP A 143 22.88 8.03 3.16
C TRP A 143 21.73 8.30 2.18
N MET A 144 21.16 7.28 1.53
CA MET A 144 19.97 7.43 0.69
C MET A 144 18.76 7.92 1.50
N ASP A 145 18.65 7.57 2.78
CA ASP A 145 17.62 8.10 3.68
C ASP A 145 17.70 9.63 3.84
N VAL A 146 18.87 10.25 3.62
CA VAL A 146 19.01 11.72 3.65
C VAL A 146 18.18 12.36 2.53
N PHE A 147 18.02 11.70 1.38
CA PHE A 147 17.20 12.21 0.28
C PHE A 147 15.70 12.25 0.62
N MET A 148 15.27 11.61 1.71
CA MET A 148 13.92 11.79 2.25
C MET A 148 13.71 13.18 2.89
N TYR A 149 14.80 13.86 3.26
CA TYR A 149 14.80 15.16 3.92
C TYR A 149 15.39 16.28 3.03
N ASP A 150 16.47 16.00 2.32
CA ASP A 150 17.15 16.90 1.38
C ASP A 150 17.56 16.14 0.12
N LEU A 151 16.71 16.20 -0.91
CA LEU A 151 16.88 15.53 -2.20
C LEU A 151 18.10 16.00 -3.01
N THR A 152 18.67 17.16 -2.66
CA THR A 152 19.77 17.81 -3.40
C THR A 152 21.07 17.87 -2.61
N ASN A 153 21.18 17.05 -1.55
CA ASN A 153 22.32 17.07 -0.65
C ASN A 153 23.59 16.57 -1.39
N ALA A 154 24.40 17.52 -1.86
CA ALA A 154 25.60 17.24 -2.65
C ALA A 154 26.66 16.48 -1.85
N GLU A 155 26.76 16.74 -0.54
CA GLU A 155 27.69 16.02 0.36
C GLU A 155 27.37 14.52 0.37
N VAL A 156 26.10 14.16 0.52
CA VAL A 156 25.64 12.77 0.50
C VAL A 156 25.84 12.11 -0.86
N GLN A 157 25.66 12.86 -1.97
CA GLN A 157 25.93 12.35 -3.30
C GLN A 157 27.42 11.98 -3.48
N ASP A 158 28.33 12.86 -3.05
CA ASP A 158 29.77 12.62 -3.10
C ASP A 158 30.18 11.44 -2.22
N LEU A 159 29.56 11.29 -1.04
CA LEU A 159 29.79 10.17 -0.12
C LEU A 159 29.32 8.83 -0.71
N ILE A 160 28.15 8.80 -1.34
CA ILE A 160 27.64 7.60 -2.02
C ILE A 160 28.57 7.21 -3.19
N GLN A 161 29.03 8.17 -3.99
CA GLN A 161 29.98 7.89 -5.07
C GLN A 161 31.29 7.29 -4.55
N GLN A 162 31.84 7.83 -3.46
CA GLN A 162 33.04 7.28 -2.82
C GLN A 162 32.83 5.84 -2.32
N ALA A 163 31.66 5.54 -1.74
CA ALA A 163 31.33 4.17 -1.32
C ALA A 163 31.18 3.20 -2.49
N GLN A 164 30.57 3.64 -3.59
CA GLN A 164 30.48 2.84 -4.82
C GLN A 164 31.87 2.54 -5.39
N GLN A 165 32.78 3.52 -5.38
CA GLN A 165 34.17 3.30 -5.79
C GLN A 165 34.89 2.29 -4.89
N LYS A 166 34.68 2.37 -3.57
CA LYS A 166 35.25 1.38 -2.63
C LYS A 166 34.71 -0.02 -2.82
N ILE A 167 33.42 -0.16 -3.13
CA ILE A 167 32.81 -1.46 -3.51
C ILE A 167 33.44 -1.99 -4.79
N ALA A 168 33.63 -1.15 -5.81
CA ALA A 168 34.26 -1.54 -7.07
C ALA A 168 35.74 -1.96 -6.87
N GLU A 169 36.49 -1.22 -6.05
CA GLU A 169 37.87 -1.57 -5.67
C GLU A 169 37.93 -2.91 -4.94
N ALA A 170 37.05 -3.12 -3.94
CA ALA A 170 36.97 -4.37 -3.20
C ALA A 170 36.61 -5.54 -4.13
N ARG A 171 35.65 -5.35 -5.04
CA ARG A 171 35.25 -6.35 -6.04
C ARG A 171 36.41 -6.69 -7.00
N SER A 172 37.14 -5.69 -7.48
CA SER A 172 38.30 -5.90 -8.34
C SER A 172 39.41 -6.69 -7.63
N GLN A 173 39.67 -6.38 -6.35
CA GLN A 173 40.63 -7.14 -5.54
C GLN A 173 40.16 -8.58 -5.27
N SER A 174 38.86 -8.78 -5.02
CA SER A 174 38.27 -10.11 -4.88
C SER A 174 38.39 -10.91 -6.18
N GLN A 175 38.09 -10.31 -7.33
CA GLN A 175 38.24 -10.97 -8.63
C GLN A 175 39.69 -11.37 -8.92
N ALA A 176 40.66 -10.48 -8.64
CA ALA A 176 42.08 -10.79 -8.80
C ALA A 176 42.50 -12.00 -7.94
N ARG A 177 42.00 -12.11 -6.71
CA ARG A 177 42.25 -13.26 -5.82
C ARG A 177 41.55 -14.54 -6.29
N VAL A 178 40.37 -14.43 -6.89
CA VAL A 178 39.68 -15.58 -7.52
C VAL A 178 40.49 -16.10 -8.70
N GLU A 179 41.05 -15.22 -9.53
CA GLU A 179 41.95 -15.61 -10.63
C GLU A 179 43.26 -16.25 -10.12
N GLU A 180 43.84 -15.73 -9.04
CA GLU A 180 44.97 -16.39 -8.38
C GLU A 180 44.60 -17.78 -7.83
N ALA A 181 43.40 -17.93 -7.28
CA ALA A 181 42.90 -19.22 -6.80
C ALA A 181 42.73 -20.21 -7.97
N ARG A 182 42.22 -19.77 -9.12
CA ARG A 182 42.13 -20.57 -10.35
C ARG A 182 43.50 -21.00 -10.86
N ALA A 183 44.48 -20.08 -10.89
CA ALA A 183 45.84 -20.41 -11.26
C ALA A 183 46.47 -21.44 -10.30
N ALA A 184 46.20 -21.33 -8.99
CA ALA A 184 46.64 -22.30 -8.00
C ALA A 184 45.99 -23.69 -8.19
N LEU A 185 44.70 -23.74 -8.58
CA LEU A 185 44.02 -24.99 -8.94
C LEU A 185 44.65 -25.66 -10.17
N GLN A 186 44.92 -24.89 -11.21
CA GLN A 186 45.57 -25.38 -12.43
C GLN A 186 47.00 -25.86 -12.14
N ALA A 187 47.69 -25.26 -11.16
CA ALA A 187 49.00 -25.68 -10.70
C ALA A 187 48.97 -26.86 -9.70
N GLY A 188 47.80 -27.44 -9.41
CA GLY A 188 47.65 -28.57 -8.49
C GLY A 188 47.84 -28.24 -7.01
N GLN A 189 47.58 -26.99 -6.60
CA GLN A 189 47.73 -26.51 -5.22
C GLN A 189 46.36 -26.20 -4.58
N PRO A 190 45.54 -27.22 -4.25
CA PRO A 190 44.17 -27.02 -3.77
C PRO A 190 44.09 -26.30 -2.42
N ASP A 191 45.04 -26.52 -1.51
CA ASP A 191 45.06 -25.85 -0.21
C ASP A 191 45.31 -24.34 -0.34
N ARG A 192 46.17 -23.95 -1.28
CA ARG A 192 46.44 -22.54 -1.58
C ARG A 192 45.22 -21.88 -2.22
N ALA A 193 44.57 -22.57 -3.16
CA ALA A 193 43.33 -22.10 -3.78
C ALA A 193 42.21 -21.93 -2.74
N ARG A 194 42.06 -22.90 -1.82
CA ARG A 194 41.11 -22.82 -0.70
C ARG A 194 41.35 -21.60 0.18
N GLN A 195 42.61 -21.33 0.57
CA GLN A 195 42.95 -20.15 1.38
C GLN A 195 42.60 -18.84 0.66
N LEU A 196 42.89 -18.73 -0.63
CA LEU A 196 42.57 -17.54 -1.43
C LEU A 196 41.05 -17.32 -1.54
N LEU A 197 40.28 -18.38 -1.76
CA LEU A 197 38.82 -18.33 -1.83
C LEU A 197 38.16 -17.98 -0.49
N LEU A 198 38.68 -18.51 0.62
CA LEU A 198 38.22 -18.14 1.96
C LEU A 198 38.52 -16.67 2.30
N GLN A 199 39.64 -16.13 1.82
CA GLN A 199 39.93 -14.69 1.97
C GLN A 199 38.95 -13.82 1.17
N VAL A 200 38.57 -14.26 -0.03
CA VAL A 200 37.54 -13.59 -0.84
C VAL A 200 36.20 -13.61 -0.12
N LEU A 201 35.79 -14.77 0.41
CA LEU A 201 34.51 -14.92 1.14
C LEU A 201 34.50 -14.24 2.51
N GLY A 202 35.67 -14.04 3.12
CA GLY A 202 35.82 -13.23 4.34
C GLY A 202 35.64 -11.73 4.09
N ALA A 203 35.97 -11.26 2.89
CA ALA A 203 35.80 -9.86 2.48
C ALA A 203 34.43 -9.60 1.84
N ASP A 204 33.92 -10.55 1.05
CA ASP A 204 32.60 -10.53 0.43
C ASP A 204 31.90 -11.88 0.67
N PRO A 205 31.09 -11.98 1.75
CA PRO A 205 30.33 -13.17 2.06
C PRO A 205 29.26 -13.54 1.04
N HIS A 206 29.05 -12.79 -0.05
CA HIS A 206 28.06 -13.10 -1.09
C HIS A 206 28.70 -13.35 -2.48
N HIS A 207 30.03 -13.47 -2.56
CA HIS A 207 30.72 -13.74 -3.81
C HIS A 207 30.41 -15.14 -4.36
N GLU A 208 29.51 -15.22 -5.34
CA GLU A 208 28.99 -16.47 -5.94
C GLU A 208 30.09 -17.36 -6.51
N GLU A 209 30.98 -16.77 -7.33
CA GLU A 209 32.07 -17.51 -8.00
C GLU A 209 33.07 -18.11 -7.01
N ALA A 210 33.43 -17.37 -5.95
CA ALA A 210 34.33 -17.86 -4.92
C ALA A 210 33.70 -19.00 -4.10
N ARG A 211 32.39 -18.93 -3.84
CA ARG A 211 31.63 -20.04 -3.23
C ARG A 211 31.62 -21.27 -4.10
N HIS A 212 31.26 -21.12 -5.37
CA HIS A 212 31.16 -22.24 -6.29
C HIS A 212 32.51 -22.93 -6.49
N LEU A 213 33.61 -22.16 -6.59
CA LEU A 213 34.96 -22.71 -6.66
C LEU A 213 35.36 -23.43 -5.36
N LEU A 214 35.01 -22.88 -4.20
CA LEU A 214 35.28 -23.52 -2.91
C LEU A 214 34.48 -24.83 -2.74
N GLU A 215 33.22 -24.83 -3.13
CA GLU A 215 32.35 -26.02 -3.15
C GLU A 215 32.89 -27.09 -4.12
N SER A 216 33.38 -26.69 -5.30
CA SER A 216 34.03 -27.61 -6.25
C SER A 216 35.31 -28.23 -5.68
N LEU A 217 36.06 -27.46 -4.87
CA LEU A 217 37.26 -27.91 -4.17
C LEU A 217 36.95 -28.89 -3.03
N GLU A 218 35.89 -28.62 -2.28
CA GLU A 218 35.41 -29.46 -1.19
C GLU A 218 34.81 -30.77 -1.69
N THR A 219 34.15 -30.76 -2.84
CA THR A 219 33.62 -31.96 -3.50
C THR A 219 34.69 -32.78 -4.21
N ALA A 220 35.82 -32.19 -4.61
CA ALA A 220 36.94 -32.86 -5.28
C ALA A 220 38.06 -33.36 -4.35
N ALA A 221 38.08 -32.97 -3.07
CA ALA A 221 39.12 -33.40 -2.13
C ALA A 221 38.88 -34.83 -1.60
N PRO A 222 39.85 -35.75 -1.67
CA PRO A 222 39.82 -36.94 -0.83
C PRO A 222 40.02 -36.53 0.63
N ALA A 223 39.19 -37.08 1.52
CA ALA A 223 39.09 -36.71 2.93
C ALA A 223 40.47 -36.64 3.63
N PRO A 224 40.85 -35.49 4.23
CA PRO A 224 41.95 -35.46 5.17
C PRO A 224 41.49 -36.01 6.53
N GLU A 225 42.40 -36.72 7.20
CA GLU A 225 42.18 -37.39 8.49
C GLU A 225 41.66 -36.42 9.57
N THR A 226 40.37 -36.54 9.92
CA THR A 226 39.72 -35.75 10.96
C THR A 226 39.42 -36.58 12.21
N THR A 227 39.63 -35.96 13.37
CA THR A 227 39.30 -36.49 14.70
C THR A 227 37.86 -36.97 14.77
N ALA A 228 37.60 -38.04 15.53
CA ALA A 228 36.33 -38.79 15.56
C ALA A 228 35.07 -37.93 15.81
N GLU A 229 35.19 -36.77 16.47
CA GLU A 229 34.07 -35.85 16.74
C GLU A 229 33.72 -34.98 15.51
N ALA A 230 34.70 -34.55 14.72
CA ALA A 230 34.47 -33.83 13.46
C ALA A 230 33.92 -34.77 12.37
N ALA A 231 34.44 -36.00 12.31
CA ALA A 231 33.93 -37.05 11.42
C ALA A 231 32.47 -37.42 11.74
N TYR A 232 32.08 -37.38 13.02
CA TYR A 232 30.70 -37.64 13.44
C TYR A 232 29.74 -36.51 13.01
N GLY A 233 30.14 -35.25 13.18
CA GLY A 233 29.37 -34.08 12.75
C GLY A 233 29.18 -34.01 11.23
N GLU A 234 30.25 -34.22 10.45
CA GLU A 234 30.19 -34.24 8.98
C GLU A 234 29.32 -35.39 8.45
N HIS A 235 29.43 -36.57 9.06
CA HIS A 235 28.60 -37.72 8.70
C HIS A 235 27.12 -37.49 9.01
N LEU A 236 26.79 -36.84 10.13
CA LEU A 236 25.41 -36.44 10.46
C LEU A 236 24.84 -35.45 9.43
N VAL A 237 25.62 -34.46 9.00
CA VAL A 237 25.22 -33.50 7.97
C VAL A 237 24.97 -34.20 6.63
N ALA A 238 25.86 -35.12 6.23
CA ALA A 238 25.69 -35.90 5.01
C ALA A 238 24.40 -36.75 5.03
N GLN A 239 24.13 -37.43 6.14
CA GLN A 239 22.88 -38.18 6.32
C GLN A 239 21.65 -37.28 6.31
N ALA A 240 21.71 -36.11 6.97
CA ALA A 240 20.60 -35.17 7.02
C ALA A 240 20.25 -34.62 5.63
N LEU A 241 21.26 -34.28 4.83
CA LEU A 241 21.11 -33.86 3.44
C LEU A 241 20.56 -34.98 2.57
N GLN A 242 21.01 -36.22 2.76
CA GLN A 242 20.48 -37.37 2.04
C GLN A 242 18.99 -37.60 2.34
N ALA A 243 18.62 -37.63 3.63
CA ALA A 243 17.22 -37.74 4.04
C ALA A 243 16.35 -36.60 3.47
N HIS A 244 16.89 -35.38 3.43
CA HIS A 244 16.23 -34.21 2.88
C HIS A 244 16.03 -34.29 1.35
N ARG A 245 17.00 -34.84 0.60
CA ARG A 245 16.87 -35.10 -0.85
C ARG A 245 15.87 -36.21 -1.15
N GLU A 246 15.87 -37.23 -0.32
CA GLU A 246 15.01 -38.42 -0.46
C GLU A 246 13.59 -38.17 0.10
N GLY A 247 13.29 -36.94 0.55
CA GLY A 247 11.97 -36.53 1.03
C GLY A 247 11.55 -37.17 2.36
N ARG A 248 12.49 -37.76 3.11
CA ARG A 248 12.22 -38.32 4.45
C ARG A 248 12.28 -37.23 5.50
N TRP A 249 11.25 -36.36 5.53
CA TRP A 249 11.27 -35.15 6.35
C TRP A 249 11.36 -35.42 7.85
N GLU A 250 10.73 -36.48 8.37
CA GLU A 250 10.82 -36.86 9.78
C GLU A 250 12.27 -37.19 10.19
N GLU A 251 12.96 -37.98 9.36
CA GLU A 251 14.34 -38.35 9.57
C GLU A 251 15.27 -37.14 9.40
N ALA A 252 15.03 -36.31 8.37
CA ALA A 252 15.78 -35.08 8.13
C ALA A 252 15.67 -34.11 9.32
N VAL A 253 14.46 -33.88 9.85
CA VAL A 253 14.23 -33.03 11.04
C VAL A 253 15.02 -33.55 12.24
N ARG A 254 15.00 -34.86 12.49
CA ARG A 254 15.75 -35.48 13.60
C ARG A 254 17.26 -35.33 13.44
N LEU A 255 17.78 -35.56 12.24
CA LEU A 255 19.22 -35.47 11.96
C LEU A 255 19.71 -34.02 12.03
N TRP A 256 18.96 -33.07 11.48
CA TRP A 256 19.28 -31.64 11.60
C TRP A 256 19.22 -31.14 13.04
N GLN A 257 18.29 -31.66 13.84
CA GLN A 257 18.26 -31.36 15.27
C GLN A 257 19.50 -31.89 16.00
N GLN A 258 20.03 -33.05 15.62
CA GLN A 258 21.28 -33.58 16.19
C GLN A 258 22.50 -32.75 15.77
N VAL A 259 22.54 -32.28 14.51
CA VAL A 259 23.58 -31.33 14.05
C VAL A 259 23.53 -30.05 14.88
N LEU A 260 22.34 -29.47 15.08
CA LEU A 260 22.16 -28.25 15.87
C LEU A 260 22.39 -28.41 17.38
N GLN A 261 22.35 -29.64 17.90
CA GLN A 261 22.75 -29.91 19.28
C GLN A 261 24.26 -29.88 19.47
N GLN A 262 25.02 -30.24 18.43
CA GLN A 262 26.49 -30.20 18.45
C GLN A 262 27.02 -28.82 18.08
N ASP A 263 26.39 -28.17 17.10
CA ASP A 263 26.71 -26.81 16.68
C ASP A 263 25.42 -25.96 16.55
N PRO A 264 25.01 -25.29 17.65
CA PRO A 264 23.82 -24.44 17.64
C PRO A 264 23.93 -23.24 16.70
N GLU A 265 25.14 -22.79 16.34
CA GLU A 265 25.39 -21.63 15.48
C GLU A 265 25.48 -21.99 13.98
N ASN A 266 25.31 -23.27 13.63
CA ASN A 266 25.34 -23.73 12.25
C ASN A 266 24.14 -23.20 11.43
N LEU A 267 24.32 -22.04 10.80
CA LEU A 267 23.28 -21.36 10.01
C LEU A 267 22.74 -22.21 8.85
N GLY A 268 23.59 -23.05 8.24
CA GLY A 268 23.20 -24.00 7.19
C GLY A 268 22.22 -25.04 7.73
N ALA A 269 22.53 -25.65 8.87
CA ALA A 269 21.67 -26.62 9.53
C ALA A 269 20.38 -25.97 10.06
N GLN A 270 20.41 -24.74 10.57
CA GLN A 270 19.21 -24.01 11.01
C GLN A 270 18.24 -23.80 9.83
N THR A 271 18.77 -23.36 8.70
CA THR A 271 17.99 -23.17 7.47
C THR A 271 17.36 -24.49 7.01
N LYS A 272 18.14 -25.57 6.93
CA LYS A 272 17.66 -26.88 6.48
C LYS A 272 16.69 -27.55 7.47
N TYR A 273 16.87 -27.33 8.77
CA TYR A 273 15.92 -27.76 9.80
C TYR A 273 14.56 -27.07 9.62
N SER A 274 14.55 -25.75 9.40
CA SER A 274 13.32 -24.98 9.19
C SER A 274 12.57 -25.40 7.92
N GLU A 275 13.31 -25.71 6.86
CA GLU A 275 12.80 -26.22 5.59
C GLU A 275 12.15 -27.59 5.78
N ALA A 276 12.85 -28.52 6.44
CA ALA A 276 12.34 -29.87 6.73
C ALA A 276 11.08 -29.84 7.61
N LEU A 277 11.02 -28.95 8.62
CA LEU A 277 9.82 -28.76 9.45
C LEU A 277 8.61 -28.25 8.66
N ARG A 278 8.84 -27.35 7.69
CA ARG A 278 7.78 -26.85 6.82
C ARG A 278 7.23 -27.97 5.96
N GLN A 279 8.09 -28.78 5.35
CA GLN A 279 7.68 -29.89 4.49
C GLN A 279 6.93 -30.98 5.29
N LEU A 280 7.42 -31.34 6.47
CA LEU A 280 6.75 -32.29 7.36
C LEU A 280 5.32 -31.82 7.73
N ARG A 281 5.14 -30.51 7.95
CA ARG A 281 3.81 -29.94 8.20
C ARG A 281 2.90 -30.04 6.99
N ILE A 282 3.41 -29.79 5.78
CA ILE A 282 2.66 -29.93 4.53
C ILE A 282 2.24 -31.38 4.34
N GLU A 283 3.13 -32.35 4.61
CA GLU A 283 2.78 -33.78 4.55
C GLU A 283 1.69 -34.16 5.54
N GLY A 284 1.77 -33.70 6.79
CA GLY A 284 0.71 -33.97 7.78
C GLY A 284 -0.65 -33.38 7.36
N GLN A 285 -0.65 -32.16 6.79
CA GLN A 285 -1.87 -31.54 6.26
C GLN A 285 -2.41 -32.30 5.05
N PHE A 286 -1.52 -32.73 4.16
CA PHE A 286 -1.86 -33.50 2.97
C PHE A 286 -2.53 -34.83 3.34
N HIS A 287 -1.92 -35.62 4.22
CA HIS A 287 -2.48 -36.90 4.69
C HIS A 287 -3.85 -36.70 5.34
N LYS A 288 -3.98 -35.70 6.21
CA LYS A 288 -5.26 -35.38 6.84
C LYS A 288 -6.34 -35.03 5.82
N LEU A 289 -6.01 -34.24 4.79
CA LEU A 289 -6.96 -33.88 3.73
C LEU A 289 -7.38 -35.10 2.91
N LEU A 290 -6.49 -36.07 2.68
CA LEU A 290 -6.83 -37.34 2.04
C LEU A 290 -7.75 -38.19 2.92
N GLU A 291 -7.50 -38.27 4.24
CA GLU A 291 -8.38 -38.94 5.20
C GLU A 291 -9.77 -38.30 5.22
N ASP A 292 -9.83 -36.97 5.32
CA ASP A 292 -11.07 -36.20 5.28
C ASP A 292 -11.83 -36.45 3.97
N ALA A 293 -11.12 -36.44 2.83
CA ALA A 293 -11.71 -36.74 1.52
C ALA A 293 -12.34 -38.13 1.49
N ARG A 294 -11.61 -39.17 1.94
CA ARG A 294 -12.11 -40.55 2.02
C ARG A 294 -13.30 -40.67 2.98
N ALA A 295 -13.26 -39.99 4.12
CA ALA A 295 -14.35 -39.99 5.09
C ALA A 295 -15.63 -39.35 4.53
N PHE A 296 -15.51 -38.22 3.80
CA PHE A 296 -16.65 -37.60 3.13
C PHE A 296 -17.21 -38.47 2.01
N TRP A 297 -16.35 -39.17 1.28
CA TRP A 297 -16.76 -40.10 0.23
C TRP A 297 -17.61 -41.26 0.80
N LEU A 298 -17.15 -41.89 1.89
CA LEU A 298 -17.88 -42.95 2.59
C LEU A 298 -19.21 -42.47 3.18
N GLN A 299 -19.28 -41.20 3.59
CA GLN A 299 -20.52 -40.55 4.04
C GLN A 299 -21.48 -40.18 2.91
N LYS A 300 -21.18 -40.55 1.65
CA LYS A 300 -21.94 -40.19 0.45
C LYS A 300 -22.05 -38.67 0.22
N LYS A 301 -20.99 -37.92 0.55
CA LYS A 301 -20.86 -36.47 0.33
C LYS A 301 -19.78 -36.17 -0.72
N PRO A 302 -20.06 -36.38 -2.02
CA PRO A 302 -19.05 -36.31 -3.08
C PRO A 302 -18.42 -34.92 -3.22
N ASP A 303 -19.19 -33.83 -3.11
CA ASP A 303 -18.66 -32.46 -3.26
C ASP A 303 -17.65 -32.10 -2.16
N SER A 304 -17.90 -32.55 -0.92
CA SER A 304 -16.99 -32.32 0.20
C SER A 304 -15.71 -33.17 0.07
N ALA A 305 -15.85 -34.40 -0.44
CA ALA A 305 -14.73 -35.28 -0.72
C ALA A 305 -13.83 -34.69 -1.82
N VAL A 306 -14.44 -34.23 -2.91
CA VAL A 306 -13.76 -33.55 -4.02
C VAL A 306 -13.06 -32.27 -3.56
N HIS A 307 -13.70 -31.44 -2.73
CA HIS A 307 -13.07 -30.21 -2.22
C HIS A 307 -11.87 -30.48 -1.32
N ALA A 308 -11.95 -31.51 -0.47
CA ALA A 308 -10.81 -31.96 0.33
C ALA A 308 -9.67 -32.49 -0.57
N LEU A 309 -10.02 -33.24 -1.62
CA LEU A 309 -9.08 -33.77 -2.61
C LEU A 309 -8.41 -32.65 -3.44
N GLN A 310 -9.16 -31.62 -3.87
CA GLN A 310 -8.62 -30.42 -4.52
C GLN A 310 -7.62 -29.68 -3.63
N LYS A 311 -7.89 -29.57 -2.33
CA LYS A 311 -6.95 -28.97 -1.37
C LYS A 311 -5.69 -29.81 -1.21
N ALA A 312 -5.82 -31.14 -1.17
CA ALA A 312 -4.68 -32.05 -1.15
C ALA A 312 -3.85 -31.92 -2.44
N TYR A 313 -4.51 -31.85 -3.60
CA TYR A 313 -3.87 -31.65 -4.91
C TYR A 313 -3.08 -30.33 -4.98
N ARG A 314 -3.59 -29.23 -4.41
CA ARG A 314 -2.83 -27.96 -4.37
C ARG A 314 -1.58 -28.03 -3.51
N LEU A 315 -1.60 -28.84 -2.45
CA LEU A 315 -0.41 -29.03 -1.61
C LEU A 315 0.61 -29.91 -2.35
N ARG A 316 0.16 -30.97 -3.03
CA ARG A 316 1.01 -31.87 -3.83
C ARG A 316 0.33 -32.24 -5.16
N PRO A 317 0.60 -31.49 -6.24
CA PRO A 317 0.00 -31.76 -7.55
C PRO A 317 0.39 -33.13 -8.12
N ASP A 318 1.63 -33.55 -7.90
CA ASP A 318 2.16 -34.79 -8.49
C ASP A 318 1.87 -36.06 -7.68
N SER A 319 1.05 -35.99 -6.64
CA SER A 319 0.86 -37.11 -5.70
C SER A 319 0.14 -38.30 -6.35
N PRO A 320 0.71 -39.52 -6.30
CA PRO A 320 0.07 -40.72 -6.84
C PRO A 320 -1.23 -41.08 -6.10
N GLU A 321 -1.35 -40.77 -4.81
CA GLU A 321 -2.52 -41.05 -3.98
C GLU A 321 -3.73 -40.22 -4.43
N VAL A 322 -3.51 -38.96 -4.82
CA VAL A 322 -4.58 -38.10 -5.36
C VAL A 322 -5.06 -38.66 -6.70
N ARG A 323 -4.12 -39.06 -7.57
CA ARG A 323 -4.43 -39.67 -8.87
C ARG A 323 -5.22 -40.97 -8.70
N GLN A 324 -4.80 -41.83 -7.78
CA GLN A 324 -5.49 -43.07 -7.47
C GLN A 324 -6.93 -42.82 -6.97
N LEU A 325 -7.14 -41.83 -6.10
CA LEU A 325 -8.47 -41.50 -5.61
C LEU A 325 -9.38 -40.92 -6.70
N VAL A 326 -8.84 -40.09 -7.60
CA VAL A 326 -9.59 -39.59 -8.77
C VAL A 326 -10.07 -40.76 -9.64
N GLU A 327 -9.20 -41.73 -9.90
CA GLU A 327 -9.52 -42.91 -10.70
C GLU A 327 -10.52 -43.82 -9.97
N GLU A 328 -10.27 -44.16 -8.70
CA GLU A 328 -11.13 -45.01 -7.88
C GLU A 328 -12.56 -44.45 -7.78
N TRP A 329 -12.68 -43.13 -7.64
CA TRP A 329 -13.96 -42.42 -7.51
C TRP A 329 -14.57 -42.04 -8.86
N HIS A 330 -13.93 -42.42 -9.96
CA HIS A 330 -14.36 -42.13 -11.33
C HIS A 330 -14.62 -40.63 -11.56
N LEU A 331 -13.76 -39.79 -11.00
CA LEU A 331 -13.83 -38.35 -11.10
C LEU A 331 -13.12 -37.88 -12.38
N ASP A 332 -13.65 -36.82 -13.00
CA ASP A 332 -12.98 -36.14 -14.10
C ASP A 332 -11.76 -35.36 -13.56
N PRO A 333 -10.54 -35.55 -14.11
CA PRO A 333 -9.34 -34.84 -13.66
C PRO A 333 -9.47 -33.31 -13.67
N SER A 334 -10.29 -32.74 -14.55
CA SER A 334 -10.56 -31.30 -14.61
C SER A 334 -11.20 -30.75 -13.32
N VAL A 335 -11.83 -31.63 -12.53
CA VAL A 335 -12.40 -31.28 -11.23
C VAL A 335 -11.30 -30.92 -10.22
N LEU A 336 -10.04 -31.29 -10.44
CA LEU A 336 -8.92 -30.86 -9.59
C LEU A 336 -8.41 -29.45 -9.91
N GLU A 337 -8.70 -28.92 -11.10
CA GLU A 337 -8.29 -27.58 -11.51
C GLU A 337 -9.28 -26.51 -11.01
N PRO A 338 -8.81 -25.31 -10.64
CA PRO A 338 -9.71 -24.22 -10.27
C PRO A 338 -10.50 -23.78 -11.51
N ALA A 339 -11.83 -23.77 -11.40
CA ALA A 339 -12.69 -23.23 -12.46
C ALA A 339 -12.33 -21.76 -12.74
N THR A 340 -11.65 -21.50 -13.86
CA THR A 340 -11.56 -20.15 -14.42
C THR A 340 -12.95 -19.78 -14.92
N PRO A 341 -13.60 -18.71 -14.44
CA PRO A 341 -14.80 -18.23 -15.10
C PRO A 341 -14.41 -17.73 -16.50
N PRO A 342 -15.19 -18.05 -17.56
CA PRO A 342 -14.93 -17.49 -18.87
C PRO A 342 -15.06 -15.95 -18.82
N PRO A 343 -14.24 -15.21 -19.58
CA PRO A 343 -14.31 -13.76 -19.59
C PRO A 343 -15.65 -13.33 -20.22
N GLY A 344 -16.45 -12.63 -19.42
CA GLY A 344 -17.60 -11.86 -19.92
C GLY A 344 -18.92 -12.62 -20.02
N VAL A 345 -19.58 -12.89 -18.90
CA VAL A 345 -21.05 -12.84 -18.84
C VAL A 345 -21.47 -12.25 -17.49
N VAL A 346 -21.82 -10.96 -17.48
CA VAL A 346 -22.57 -10.36 -16.37
C VAL A 346 -24.01 -10.83 -16.49
N ALA A 347 -24.34 -11.98 -15.88
CA ALA A 347 -25.73 -12.40 -15.76
C ALA A 347 -26.38 -11.63 -14.59
N LYS A 348 -27.23 -10.65 -14.91
CA LYS A 348 -28.15 -10.05 -13.96
C LYS A 348 -29.16 -11.11 -13.49
N ALA A 349 -28.88 -11.76 -12.37
CA ALA A 349 -29.87 -12.59 -11.69
C ALA A 349 -30.83 -11.67 -10.92
N VAL A 350 -32.03 -11.45 -11.49
CA VAL A 350 -33.16 -10.86 -10.76
C VAL A 350 -33.64 -11.89 -9.74
N VAL A 351 -33.22 -11.76 -8.49
CA VAL A 351 -33.76 -12.54 -7.38
C VAL A 351 -34.98 -11.83 -6.82
N ARG A 352 -36.16 -12.46 -6.96
CA ARG A 352 -37.39 -12.06 -6.26
C ARG A 352 -37.22 -12.38 -4.76
N PRO A 353 -37.58 -11.48 -3.83
CA PRO A 353 -37.49 -11.79 -2.41
C PRO A 353 -38.55 -12.83 -2.02
N SER A 354 -38.11 -13.97 -1.49
CA SER A 354 -38.97 -14.96 -0.83
C SER A 354 -39.43 -14.44 0.53
N ALA A 355 -40.73 -14.46 0.81
CA ALA A 355 -41.32 -14.04 2.07
C ALA A 355 -40.82 -14.90 3.27
N PRO A 356 -40.64 -14.31 4.46
CA PRO A 356 -40.15 -15.04 5.63
C PRO A 356 -41.21 -15.99 6.21
N SER A 357 -40.78 -17.14 6.71
CA SER A 357 -41.64 -18.18 7.27
C SER A 357 -42.22 -17.78 8.64
N LEU A 358 -43.47 -18.20 8.88
CA LEU A 358 -44.34 -17.90 10.03
C LEU A 358 -43.75 -18.22 11.43
N ARG A 359 -42.56 -18.83 11.50
CA ARG A 359 -41.89 -19.21 12.75
C ARG A 359 -41.06 -18.07 13.35
N TRP A 360 -40.64 -17.09 12.56
CA TRP A 360 -39.77 -15.99 13.04
C TRP A 360 -40.55 -14.88 13.77
N THR A 361 -41.81 -14.64 13.39
CA THR A 361 -42.67 -13.61 14.02
C THR A 361 -43.10 -13.97 15.44
N LEU A 362 -43.20 -15.26 15.77
CA LEU A 362 -43.54 -15.73 17.12
C LEU A 362 -42.36 -15.56 18.12
N TRP A 363 -41.12 -15.70 17.66
CA TRP A 363 -39.93 -15.55 18.53
C TRP A 363 -39.64 -14.08 18.87
N VAL A 364 -39.86 -13.15 17.94
CA VAL A 364 -39.62 -11.72 18.18
C VAL A 364 -40.67 -11.13 19.16
N GLY A 365 -41.91 -11.62 19.13
CA GLY A 365 -42.95 -11.19 20.09
C GLY A 365 -42.67 -11.64 21.53
N LEU A 366 -42.10 -12.84 21.70
CA LEU A 366 -41.84 -13.42 23.02
C LEU A 366 -40.62 -12.79 23.71
N LEU A 367 -39.60 -12.38 22.92
CA LEU A 367 -38.44 -11.65 23.44
C LEU A 367 -38.78 -10.20 23.83
N GLY A 368 -39.67 -9.54 23.09
CA GLY A 368 -40.12 -8.18 23.39
C GLY A 368 -40.95 -8.06 24.68
N GLY A 369 -41.79 -9.06 24.98
CA GLY A 369 -42.62 -9.07 26.19
C GLY A 369 -41.83 -9.24 27.50
N LEU A 370 -40.70 -9.97 27.45
CA LEU A 370 -39.84 -10.23 28.62
C LEU A 370 -39.06 -8.98 29.05
N ILE A 371 -38.70 -8.11 28.12
CA ILE A 371 -37.95 -6.88 28.40
C ILE A 371 -38.86 -5.84 29.09
N VAL A 372 -40.15 -5.78 28.75
CA VAL A 372 -41.10 -4.83 29.37
C VAL A 372 -41.42 -5.21 30.82
N LEU A 373 -41.51 -6.50 31.14
CA LEU A 373 -41.74 -6.97 32.52
C LEU A 373 -40.53 -6.74 33.43
N ALA A 374 -39.30 -6.86 32.90
CA ALA A 374 -38.08 -6.62 33.67
C ALA A 374 -37.90 -5.14 34.05
N VAL A 375 -38.26 -4.22 33.16
CA VAL A 375 -38.18 -2.77 33.42
C VAL A 375 -39.28 -2.31 34.39
N GLY A 376 -40.47 -2.90 34.32
CA GLY A 376 -41.57 -2.62 35.25
C GLY A 376 -41.28 -3.02 36.70
N ALA A 377 -40.64 -4.19 36.90
CA ALA A 377 -40.27 -4.67 38.23
C ALA A 377 -39.17 -3.80 38.89
N PHE A 378 -38.23 -3.27 38.10
CA PHE A 378 -37.13 -2.45 38.61
C PHE A 378 -37.58 -1.05 39.07
N VAL A 379 -38.60 -0.46 38.44
CA VAL A 379 -39.15 0.84 38.85
C VAL A 379 -40.04 0.72 40.10
N PHE A 380 -40.72 -0.41 40.28
CA PHE A 380 -41.60 -0.64 41.44
C PHE A 380 -40.84 -0.92 42.74
N LEU A 381 -39.65 -1.53 42.69
CA LEU A 381 -38.84 -1.80 43.88
C LEU A 381 -38.02 -0.60 44.41
N ARG A 382 -37.96 0.52 43.69
CA ARG A 382 -37.20 1.72 44.13
C ARG A 382 -38.06 2.81 44.80
N SER A 383 -39.39 2.69 44.82
CA SER A 383 -40.30 3.74 45.33
C SER A 383 -40.88 3.49 46.73
N SER A 384 -40.44 2.46 47.45
CA SER A 384 -41.00 2.12 48.77
C SER A 384 -39.98 2.32 49.90
N GLY A 385 -39.98 3.48 50.56
CA GLY A 385 -39.21 3.68 51.80
C GLY A 385 -39.25 5.09 52.37
N SER A 386 -40.14 5.32 53.36
CA SER A 386 -40.17 6.39 54.39
C SER A 386 -40.20 7.87 53.94
N GLY A 387 -41.02 8.79 54.44
CA GLY A 387 -41.99 8.82 55.54
C GLY A 387 -42.06 10.21 56.18
N ARG A 388 -43.12 11.00 55.83
CA ARG A 388 -43.83 12.06 56.62
C ARG A 388 -43.16 13.47 56.80
N PRO A 389 -43.90 14.55 57.19
CA PRO A 389 -45.22 15.05 56.69
C PRO A 389 -45.43 16.63 56.65
N VAL A 390 -46.36 17.13 55.80
CA VAL A 390 -47.47 18.16 56.08
C VAL A 390 -47.16 19.71 56.03
N PRO A 391 -48.10 20.67 55.70
CA PRO A 391 -48.75 21.05 54.40
C PRO A 391 -48.95 22.64 54.26
N PRO A 392 -50.02 23.25 53.67
CA PRO A 392 -50.72 23.16 52.36
C PRO A 392 -50.83 24.54 51.61
N ASP A 393 -51.71 24.57 50.59
CA ASP A 393 -52.45 25.72 49.97
C ASP A 393 -51.87 26.28 48.65
N VAL A 394 -52.60 26.44 47.52
CA VAL A 394 -54.05 26.52 47.21
C VAL A 394 -54.35 26.01 45.77
N ARG A 395 -55.54 25.36 45.65
CA ARG A 395 -56.53 25.24 44.53
C ARG A 395 -56.18 25.86 43.15
N VAL A 396 -56.55 25.28 42.01
CA VAL A 396 -57.93 25.16 41.47
C VAL A 396 -58.02 24.04 40.40
N ARG A 397 -59.25 23.53 40.23
CA ARG A 397 -59.72 22.31 39.55
C ARG A 397 -60.66 22.72 38.36
N PRO A 398 -61.45 21.84 37.71
CA PRO A 398 -61.19 21.20 36.41
C PRO A 398 -62.34 21.34 35.37
N GLY A 399 -62.25 20.62 34.25
CA GLY A 399 -63.40 20.18 33.40
C GLY A 399 -63.08 20.26 31.91
N THR A 400 -63.51 19.40 30.99
CA THR A 400 -64.38 18.21 30.97
C THR A 400 -64.24 17.57 29.56
N ARG A 401 -64.27 16.23 29.47
CA ARG A 401 -64.56 15.45 28.23
C ARG A 401 -66.09 15.38 28.01
N PRO A 402 -66.69 14.95 26.86
CA PRO A 402 -66.43 13.65 26.20
C PRO A 402 -66.70 13.51 24.66
N THR A 403 -66.23 12.36 24.10
CA THR A 403 -66.77 11.50 22.99
C THR A 403 -67.04 12.06 21.58
N ALA A 404 -66.96 11.36 20.44
CA ALA A 404 -66.34 10.12 19.92
C ALA A 404 -66.78 10.01 18.44
N SER A 405 -65.92 9.67 17.46
CA SER A 405 -66.26 8.73 16.34
C SER A 405 -65.09 8.50 15.37
N LYS A 406 -65.06 7.29 14.77
CA LYS A 406 -64.05 6.68 13.89
C LYS A 406 -64.06 7.20 12.44
N ALA A 407 -62.90 7.20 11.76
CA ALA A 407 -62.70 6.62 10.41
C ALA A 407 -61.20 6.68 9.96
N VAL A 408 -60.83 5.77 9.06
CA VAL A 408 -59.49 5.26 8.64
C VAL A 408 -58.90 6.05 7.44
N PRO A 409 -57.56 5.99 7.14
CA PRO A 409 -56.86 6.91 6.24
C PRO A 409 -56.60 6.35 4.83
N PRO A 410 -56.01 7.14 3.91
CA PRO A 410 -55.14 6.55 2.90
C PRO A 410 -53.83 7.31 2.61
N SER A 411 -53.02 6.58 1.86
CA SER A 411 -51.60 6.62 1.52
C SER A 411 -51.20 7.52 0.33
N LYS A 412 -49.87 7.75 0.26
CA LYS A 412 -49.01 8.32 -0.80
C LYS A 412 -49.43 8.07 -2.27
N PRO A 413 -48.98 8.95 -3.18
CA PRO A 413 -48.63 8.59 -4.55
C PRO A 413 -47.17 8.91 -4.94
N ALA A 414 -46.73 8.23 -6.01
CA ALA A 414 -45.43 8.31 -6.69
C ALA A 414 -45.58 8.99 -8.09
N PRO A 415 -44.57 9.01 -8.99
CA PRO A 415 -44.11 10.19 -9.74
C PRO A 415 -44.66 10.29 -11.19
N PRO A 416 -44.35 11.37 -11.96
CA PRO A 416 -44.84 11.55 -13.32
C PRO A 416 -43.82 11.16 -14.42
N PRO A 417 -44.28 10.93 -15.67
CA PRO A 417 -43.44 10.74 -16.85
C PRO A 417 -43.41 11.98 -17.79
N SER A 418 -42.43 11.95 -18.69
CA SER A 418 -42.11 12.93 -19.74
C SER A 418 -43.00 12.85 -21.00
N ALA A 419 -43.18 13.97 -21.72
CA ALA A 419 -43.24 14.06 -23.20
C ALA A 419 -43.35 15.52 -23.70
N GLU A 420 -42.61 15.85 -24.76
CA GLU A 420 -42.67 17.06 -25.62
C GLU A 420 -43.81 16.95 -26.69
N PRO A 421 -43.86 17.74 -27.80
CA PRO A 421 -43.82 19.21 -28.02
C PRO A 421 -45.01 19.71 -28.87
N SER A 422 -45.36 21.02 -28.89
CA SER A 422 -45.86 21.69 -30.12
C SER A 422 -46.11 23.21 -30.00
N SER A 423 -45.48 23.94 -30.94
CA SER A 423 -45.86 25.13 -31.73
C SER A 423 -46.70 26.32 -31.21
N ALA A 424 -46.05 27.49 -31.33
CA ALA A 424 -46.44 28.73 -32.03
C ALA A 424 -47.82 29.39 -31.80
N GLY A 425 -47.76 30.60 -31.24
CA GLY A 425 -48.76 31.65 -31.41
C GLY A 425 -48.31 32.97 -30.76
N THR A 426 -48.00 33.98 -31.57
CA THR A 426 -47.94 35.40 -31.16
C THR A 426 -49.17 36.10 -31.76
N PRO A 427 -49.81 37.09 -31.10
CA PRO A 427 -49.29 38.46 -31.20
C PRO A 427 -49.51 39.41 -29.98
N SER A 428 -48.57 40.34 -29.84
CA SER A 428 -48.73 41.77 -29.44
C SER A 428 -48.93 42.20 -27.97
N PRO A 429 -48.56 43.46 -27.63
CA PRO A 429 -47.72 43.77 -26.47
C PRO A 429 -48.49 44.29 -25.24
N GLY A 430 -48.08 43.81 -24.06
CA GLY A 430 -48.46 44.33 -22.74
C GLY A 430 -47.26 45.00 -22.04
N PRO A 431 -47.51 45.87 -21.05
CA PRO A 431 -46.67 47.01 -20.71
C PRO A 431 -45.33 46.63 -20.07
N ALA A 432 -44.36 47.54 -20.20
CA ALA A 432 -43.06 47.47 -19.56
C ALA A 432 -43.16 47.07 -18.08
N PRO A 433 -42.23 46.23 -17.57
CA PRO A 433 -42.19 45.90 -16.15
C PRO A 433 -41.97 47.18 -15.33
N PRO A 434 -42.53 47.27 -14.12
CA PRO A 434 -42.33 48.43 -13.27
C PRO A 434 -40.85 48.57 -12.97
N VAL A 435 -40.35 49.80 -13.13
CA VAL A 435 -39.05 50.25 -12.64
C VAL A 435 -38.92 49.77 -11.20
N SER A 436 -37.97 48.87 -10.93
CA SER A 436 -37.57 48.54 -9.57
C SER A 436 -37.13 49.84 -8.91
N THR A 437 -38.00 50.34 -8.06
CA THR A 437 -37.71 51.33 -7.03
C THR A 437 -36.46 50.87 -6.29
N VAL A 438 -35.38 51.64 -6.48
CA VAL A 438 -34.19 51.64 -5.63
C VAL A 438 -34.67 51.84 -4.20
N GLU A 439 -34.54 50.82 -3.36
CA GLU A 439 -34.71 50.97 -1.91
C GLU A 439 -33.79 52.09 -1.43
N PRO A 440 -34.28 53.03 -0.59
CA PRO A 440 -33.45 54.08 -0.04
C PRO A 440 -32.35 53.45 0.81
N SER A 441 -31.13 53.98 0.66
CA SER A 441 -29.96 53.62 1.46
C SER A 441 -30.30 53.50 2.94
N PRO A 442 -29.78 52.49 3.67
CA PRO A 442 -30.06 52.33 5.07
C PRO A 442 -29.62 53.59 5.81
N THR A 443 -30.48 54.08 6.69
CA THR A 443 -30.19 55.15 7.65
C THR A 443 -28.84 54.89 8.35
N PRO A 444 -28.04 55.92 8.64
CA PRO A 444 -26.77 55.75 9.35
C PRO A 444 -27.04 55.01 10.66
N VAL A 445 -26.47 53.81 10.81
CA VAL A 445 -26.57 53.04 12.04
C VAL A 445 -25.85 53.87 13.12
N GLU A 446 -26.60 54.46 14.05
CA GLU A 446 -25.99 55.10 15.23
C GLU A 446 -25.35 54.01 16.10
N LEU A 447 -24.03 53.90 16.00
CA LEU A 447 -23.24 52.92 16.74
C LEU A 447 -23.20 53.28 18.22
N THR A 448 -23.79 52.44 19.08
CA THR A 448 -23.67 52.61 20.53
C THR A 448 -22.23 52.36 21.01
N PRO A 449 -21.78 52.97 22.14
CA PRO A 449 -20.45 52.70 22.69
C PRO A 449 -20.17 51.22 22.98
N ALA A 450 -21.21 50.43 23.28
CA ALA A 450 -21.08 48.98 23.48
C ALA A 450 -20.79 48.23 22.16
N MET A 451 -21.46 48.62 21.07
CA MET A 451 -21.21 48.06 19.73
C MET A 451 -19.81 48.39 19.23
N VAL A 452 -19.36 49.63 19.42
CA VAL A 452 -17.99 50.06 19.08
C VAL A 452 -16.94 49.22 19.82
N ARG A 453 -17.08 49.07 21.15
CA ARG A 453 -16.19 48.21 21.95
C ARG A 453 -16.18 46.76 21.46
N ARG A 454 -17.35 46.22 21.09
CA ARG A 454 -17.46 44.85 20.60
C ARG A 454 -16.78 44.68 19.22
N ARG A 455 -16.99 45.61 18.29
CA ARG A 455 -16.30 45.65 16.99
C ARG A 455 -14.79 45.68 17.18
N ASP A 456 -14.29 46.56 18.06
CA ASP A 456 -12.85 46.72 18.28
C ASP A 456 -12.23 45.47 18.92
N GLN A 457 -12.95 44.82 19.84
CA GLN A 457 -12.54 43.53 20.38
C GLN A 457 -12.44 42.47 19.28
N LEU A 458 -13.47 42.31 18.45
CA LEU A 458 -13.47 41.36 17.33
C LEU A 458 -12.33 41.65 16.36
N PHE A 459 -12.04 42.92 16.09
CA PHE A 459 -10.97 43.33 15.21
C PHE A 459 -9.58 43.01 15.78
N GLN A 460 -9.38 43.20 17.08
CA GLN A 460 -8.14 42.81 17.75
C GLN A 460 -7.94 41.29 17.76
N GLU A 461 -8.99 40.52 18.06
CA GLU A 461 -8.97 39.05 17.97
C GLU A 461 -8.62 38.59 16.54
N ALA A 462 -9.24 39.20 15.53
CA ALA A 462 -8.93 38.93 14.13
C ALA A 462 -7.47 39.24 13.77
N ARG A 463 -6.91 40.35 14.24
CA ARG A 463 -5.49 40.70 14.02
C ARG A 463 -4.55 39.69 14.67
N GLN A 464 -4.89 39.16 15.84
CA GLN A 464 -4.11 38.11 16.49
C GLN A 464 -4.15 36.80 15.71
N LEU A 465 -5.33 36.40 15.21
CA LEU A 465 -5.49 35.22 14.36
C LEU A 465 -4.76 35.39 13.02
N TYR A 466 -4.85 36.58 12.42
CA TYR A 466 -4.08 36.95 11.23
C TYR A 466 -2.56 36.84 11.48
N ALA A 467 -2.05 37.38 12.59
CA ALA A 467 -0.64 37.26 12.94
C ALA A 467 -0.17 35.80 13.14
N LYS A 468 -1.09 34.90 13.52
CA LYS A 468 -0.83 33.46 13.67
C LYS A 468 -0.96 32.67 12.36
N GLY A 469 -1.48 33.28 11.29
CA GLY A 469 -1.76 32.58 10.02
C GLY A 469 -3.11 31.87 9.96
N ASP A 470 -3.98 32.08 10.95
CA ASP A 470 -5.31 31.45 11.03
C ASP A 470 -6.33 32.29 10.26
N TRP A 471 -6.21 32.28 8.94
CA TRP A 471 -6.97 33.17 8.05
C TRP A 471 -8.48 32.97 8.12
N GLU A 472 -8.96 31.72 8.17
CA GLU A 472 -10.39 31.39 8.20
C GLU A 472 -11.09 31.91 9.49
N PRO A 473 -10.60 31.58 10.70
CA PRO A 473 -11.10 32.20 11.94
C PRO A 473 -10.97 33.73 11.95
N ALA A 474 -9.87 34.28 11.44
CA ALA A 474 -9.68 35.73 11.35
C ALA A 474 -10.75 36.37 10.45
N TYR A 475 -11.03 35.78 9.29
CA TYR A 475 -12.03 36.25 8.35
C TYR A 475 -13.43 36.23 8.97
N ALA A 476 -13.81 35.15 9.67
CA ALA A 476 -15.09 35.08 10.37
C ALA A 476 -15.27 36.22 11.39
N LYS A 477 -14.23 36.52 12.18
CA LYS A 477 -14.24 37.63 13.14
C LYS A 477 -14.34 39.00 12.46
N LEU A 478 -13.70 39.16 11.30
CA LEU A 478 -13.81 40.38 10.50
C LEU A 478 -15.23 40.53 9.91
N GLN A 479 -15.87 39.46 9.47
CA GLN A 479 -17.27 39.50 9.02
C GLN A 479 -18.22 39.87 10.16
N GLU A 480 -18.03 39.31 11.38
CA GLU A 480 -18.79 39.73 12.56
C GLU A 480 -18.59 41.23 12.87
N ALA A 481 -17.37 41.75 12.75
CA ALA A 481 -17.09 43.17 12.95
C ALA A 481 -17.73 44.06 11.87
N LEU A 482 -17.77 43.62 10.61
CA LEU A 482 -18.43 44.31 9.50
C LEU A 482 -19.97 44.28 9.60
N GLN A 483 -20.55 43.28 10.25
CA GLN A 483 -21.99 43.30 10.57
C GLN A 483 -22.35 44.41 11.56
N ILE A 484 -21.43 44.77 12.46
CA ILE A 484 -21.62 45.86 13.43
C ILE A 484 -21.40 47.21 12.74
N ASP A 485 -20.29 47.36 12.01
CA ASP A 485 -19.91 48.59 11.32
C ASP A 485 -19.46 48.28 9.87
N PRO A 486 -20.40 48.26 8.92
CA PRO A 486 -20.14 47.86 7.54
C PRO A 486 -19.15 48.77 6.80
N ASN A 487 -18.95 50.00 7.28
CA ASN A 487 -18.12 51.02 6.63
C ASN A 487 -16.79 51.26 7.34
N HIS A 488 -16.44 50.46 8.35
CA HIS A 488 -15.18 50.60 9.05
C HIS A 488 -13.98 50.36 8.10
N PRO A 489 -13.15 51.38 7.81
CA PRO A 489 -12.17 51.31 6.73
C PRO A 489 -11.10 50.25 6.98
N GLU A 490 -10.57 50.16 8.21
CA GLU A 490 -9.50 49.22 8.53
C GLU A 490 -9.97 47.76 8.56
N VAL A 491 -11.23 47.53 8.97
CA VAL A 491 -11.80 46.18 9.06
C VAL A 491 -12.08 45.68 7.64
N ARG A 492 -12.64 46.52 6.76
CA ARG A 492 -12.83 46.19 5.34
C ARG A 492 -11.51 45.89 4.64
N ARG A 493 -10.48 46.72 4.87
CA ARG A 493 -9.16 46.52 4.26
C ARG A 493 -8.56 45.18 4.69
N LEU A 494 -8.51 44.90 5.99
CA LEU A 494 -7.97 43.63 6.49
C LEU A 494 -8.82 42.45 6.03
N SER A 495 -10.14 42.59 6.01
CA SER A 495 -11.06 41.54 5.51
C SER A 495 -10.80 41.19 4.05
N ALA A 496 -10.60 42.19 3.18
CA ALA A 496 -10.29 41.96 1.77
C ALA A 496 -8.92 41.28 1.60
N GLU A 497 -7.94 41.68 2.40
CA GLU A 497 -6.60 41.08 2.41
C GLU A 497 -6.65 39.61 2.87
N VAL A 498 -7.35 39.30 3.95
CA VAL A 498 -7.52 37.94 4.45
C VAL A 498 -8.27 37.07 3.42
N ALA A 499 -9.32 37.61 2.81
CA ALA A 499 -10.06 36.91 1.75
C ALA A 499 -9.18 36.54 0.56
N ALA A 500 -8.32 37.46 0.12
CA ALA A 500 -7.38 37.21 -0.98
C ALA A 500 -6.38 36.09 -0.61
N LYS A 501 -5.86 36.08 0.62
CA LYS A 501 -4.98 35.00 1.12
C LYS A 501 -5.68 33.65 1.19
N ILE A 502 -6.93 33.62 1.67
CA ILE A 502 -7.74 32.39 1.69
C ILE A 502 -7.96 31.89 0.27
N GLN A 503 -8.28 32.78 -0.67
CA GLN A 503 -8.49 32.43 -2.07
C GLN A 503 -7.23 31.86 -2.71
N GLU A 504 -6.07 32.50 -2.52
CA GLU A 504 -4.76 32.03 -2.99
C GLU A 504 -4.44 30.63 -2.43
N GLN A 505 -4.61 30.45 -1.11
CA GLN A 505 -4.43 29.16 -0.45
C GLN A 505 -5.38 28.09 -1.02
N ASN A 506 -6.65 28.42 -1.20
CA ASN A 506 -7.65 27.51 -1.76
C ASN A 506 -7.32 27.11 -3.20
N GLN A 507 -6.80 28.04 -4.00
CA GLN A 507 -6.38 27.77 -5.36
C GLN A 507 -5.16 26.82 -5.39
N ALA A 508 -4.14 27.09 -4.58
CA ALA A 508 -2.96 26.22 -4.48
C ALA A 508 -3.33 24.79 -4.03
N ILE A 509 -4.27 24.68 -3.08
CA ILE A 509 -4.80 23.38 -2.64
C ILE A 509 -5.60 22.72 -3.77
N ALA A 510 -6.46 23.46 -4.47
CA ALA A 510 -7.28 22.92 -5.56
C ALA A 510 -6.42 22.36 -6.71
N GLU A 511 -5.35 23.06 -7.10
CA GLU A 511 -4.42 22.61 -8.13
C GLU A 511 -3.77 21.28 -7.78
N ARG A 512 -3.31 21.12 -6.54
CA ARG A 512 -2.71 19.85 -6.08
C ARG A 512 -3.76 18.77 -5.83
N MET A 513 -4.96 19.13 -5.39
CA MET A 513 -6.08 18.19 -5.29
C MET A 513 -6.49 17.65 -6.67
N ALA A 514 -6.32 18.40 -7.76
CA ALA A 514 -6.52 17.87 -9.11
C ALA A 514 -5.51 16.76 -9.45
N VAL A 515 -4.28 16.84 -8.93
CA VAL A 515 -3.28 15.76 -9.04
C VAL A 515 -3.73 14.53 -8.25
N VAL A 516 -4.24 14.72 -7.02
CA VAL A 516 -4.83 13.64 -6.21
C VAL A 516 -5.99 12.96 -6.96
N GLU A 517 -6.87 13.74 -7.60
CA GLU A 517 -7.96 13.20 -8.44
C GLU A 517 -7.43 12.44 -9.67
N GLY A 518 -6.25 12.81 -10.21
CA GLY A 518 -5.55 12.07 -11.25
C GLY A 518 -5.11 10.68 -10.76
N TYR A 519 -4.47 10.63 -9.60
CA TYR A 519 -4.06 9.37 -8.95
C TYR A 519 -5.24 8.45 -8.60
N TYR A 520 -6.38 9.03 -8.20
CA TYR A 520 -7.61 8.26 -8.00
C TYR A 520 -8.13 7.61 -9.28
N ARG A 521 -8.00 8.29 -10.43
CA ARG A 521 -8.41 7.74 -11.74
C ARG A 521 -7.50 6.60 -12.20
N SER A 522 -6.22 6.63 -11.83
CA SER A 522 -5.26 5.56 -12.12
C SER A 522 -5.20 4.46 -11.05
N PHE A 523 -5.98 4.58 -9.97
CA PHE A 523 -5.95 3.69 -8.79
C PHE A 523 -4.60 3.66 -8.04
N ASP A 524 -3.75 4.66 -8.24
CA ASP A 524 -2.49 4.80 -7.52
C ASP A 524 -2.69 5.64 -6.26
N PHE A 525 -3.24 4.98 -5.23
CA PHE A 525 -3.54 5.64 -3.95
C PHE A 525 -2.29 6.01 -3.15
N ASP A 526 -1.15 5.37 -3.40
CA ASP A 526 0.10 5.70 -2.71
C ASP A 526 0.65 7.05 -3.20
N GLY A 527 0.56 7.32 -4.51
CA GLY A 527 0.82 8.64 -5.07
C GLY A 527 -0.13 9.72 -4.52
N ALA A 528 -1.42 9.41 -4.40
CA ALA A 528 -2.41 10.31 -3.78
C ALA A 528 -2.08 10.64 -2.31
N VAL A 529 -1.68 9.63 -1.52
CA VAL A 529 -1.24 9.77 -0.13
C VAL A 529 -0.05 10.72 -0.01
N PHE A 530 0.94 10.59 -0.90
CA PHE A 530 2.12 11.47 -0.90
C PHE A 530 1.73 12.95 -1.05
N VAL A 531 0.91 13.27 -2.06
CA VAL A 531 0.46 14.65 -2.31
C VAL A 531 -0.36 15.19 -1.14
N LEU A 532 -1.26 14.38 -0.57
CA LEU A 532 -2.08 14.78 0.58
C LEU A 532 -1.25 15.03 1.85
N ASN A 533 -0.19 14.25 2.09
CA ASN A 533 0.72 14.51 3.21
C ASN A 533 1.49 15.83 3.02
N LYS A 534 1.97 16.13 1.81
CA LYS A 534 2.61 17.42 1.52
C LYS A 534 1.66 18.60 1.68
N LEU A 535 0.43 18.46 1.21
CA LEU A 535 -0.61 19.45 1.42
C LEU A 535 -0.89 19.70 2.92
N ARG A 536 -0.88 18.66 3.76
CA ARG A 536 -1.07 18.79 5.21
C ARG A 536 0.12 19.43 5.92
N GLU A 537 1.34 19.17 5.47
CA GLU A 537 2.55 19.82 5.99
C GLU A 537 2.53 21.33 5.72
N GLU A 538 2.14 21.72 4.51
CA GLU A 538 2.08 23.13 4.11
C GLU A 538 0.85 23.85 4.68
N PHE A 539 -0.26 23.15 4.86
CA PHE A 539 -1.52 23.71 5.35
C PHE A 539 -2.05 22.95 6.57
N PRO A 540 -1.36 22.97 7.72
CA PRO A 540 -1.72 22.17 8.90
C PRO A 540 -3.08 22.55 9.50
N GLN A 541 -3.57 23.76 9.24
CA GLN A 541 -4.88 24.24 9.71
C GLN A 541 -6.06 23.64 8.92
N ARG A 542 -5.80 23.01 7.76
CA ARG A 542 -6.82 22.47 6.87
C ARG A 542 -7.25 21.07 7.28
N ARG A 543 -8.32 21.00 8.08
CA ARG A 543 -8.87 19.76 8.65
C ARG A 543 -9.45 18.80 7.61
N ASP A 544 -9.94 19.33 6.50
CA ASP A 544 -10.48 18.57 5.37
C ASP A 544 -9.41 17.67 4.72
N LEU A 545 -8.15 18.12 4.66
CA LEU A 545 -7.05 17.32 4.11
C LEU A 545 -6.78 16.04 4.91
N LEU A 546 -6.94 16.08 6.24
CA LEU A 546 -6.84 14.88 7.08
C LEU A 546 -7.96 13.89 6.75
N GLU A 547 -9.17 14.38 6.48
CA GLU A 547 -10.29 13.53 6.09
C GLU A 547 -10.05 12.87 4.73
N PHE A 548 -9.55 13.62 3.74
CA PHE A 548 -9.17 13.07 2.43
C PHE A 548 -8.08 12.01 2.55
N LEU A 549 -7.08 12.25 3.39
CA LEU A 549 -6.00 11.30 3.63
C LEU A 549 -6.52 9.99 4.23
N LYS A 550 -7.41 10.05 5.23
CA LYS A 550 -8.04 8.85 5.82
C LYS A 550 -8.82 8.05 4.77
N ARG A 551 -9.62 8.71 3.93
CA ARG A 551 -10.34 8.07 2.81
C ARG A 551 -9.39 7.44 1.80
N THR A 552 -8.25 8.08 1.53
CA THR A 552 -7.24 7.58 0.60
C THR A 552 -6.59 6.29 1.11
N TYR A 553 -6.18 6.26 2.39
CA TYR A 553 -5.64 5.04 3.01
C TYR A 553 -6.66 3.89 3.03
N TYR A 554 -7.92 4.21 3.29
CA TYR A 554 -9.00 3.22 3.21
C TYR A 554 -9.15 2.69 1.78
N ASN A 555 -9.16 3.55 0.76
CA ASN A 555 -9.23 3.14 -0.63
C ASN A 555 -8.04 2.27 -1.04
N ALA A 556 -6.82 2.64 -0.64
CA ALA A 556 -5.61 1.84 -0.84
C ALA A 556 -5.76 0.45 -0.21
N ALA A 557 -6.24 0.37 1.04
CA ALA A 557 -6.44 -0.89 1.74
C ALA A 557 -7.46 -1.79 1.03
N VAL A 558 -8.60 -1.26 0.61
CA VAL A 558 -9.63 -2.03 -0.11
C VAL A 558 -9.15 -2.47 -1.49
N TYR A 559 -8.41 -1.60 -2.19
CA TYR A 559 -7.79 -1.92 -3.49
C TYR A 559 -6.85 -3.12 -3.37
N TYR A 560 -5.93 -3.12 -2.39
CA TYR A 560 -5.03 -4.25 -2.16
C TYR A 560 -5.75 -5.50 -1.66
N LEU A 561 -6.79 -5.34 -0.84
CA LEU A 561 -7.58 -6.46 -0.34
C LEU A 561 -8.32 -7.19 -1.48
N ARG A 562 -8.84 -6.45 -2.46
CA ARG A 562 -9.49 -7.02 -3.67
C ARG A 562 -8.52 -7.83 -4.54
N GLN A 563 -7.23 -7.57 -4.44
CA GLN A 563 -6.16 -8.32 -5.10
C GLN A 563 -5.57 -9.43 -4.22
N TYR A 564 -6.14 -9.67 -3.03
CA TYR A 564 -5.64 -10.62 -2.04
C TYR A 564 -4.22 -10.31 -1.53
N ARG A 565 -3.74 -9.07 -1.68
CA ARG A 565 -2.49 -8.58 -1.09
C ARG A 565 -2.73 -8.19 0.37
N CYS A 566 -3.04 -9.19 1.21
CA CYS A 566 -3.58 -9.00 2.55
C CYS A 566 -2.64 -8.21 3.50
N ALA A 567 -1.32 -8.40 3.38
CA ALA A 567 -0.33 -7.70 4.21
C ALA A 567 -0.31 -6.19 3.93
N LEU A 568 -0.31 -5.80 2.65
CA LEU A 568 -0.34 -4.40 2.24
C LEU A 568 -1.69 -3.74 2.56
N ALA A 569 -2.79 -4.48 2.39
CA ALA A 569 -4.10 -4.01 2.81
C ALA A 569 -4.14 -3.68 4.31
N LYS A 570 -3.51 -4.53 5.14
CA LYS A 570 -3.37 -4.28 6.59
C LYS A 570 -2.51 -3.05 6.87
N GLU A 571 -1.32 -2.99 6.28
CA GLU A 571 -0.38 -1.89 6.47
C GLU A 571 -1.03 -0.53 6.19
N ARG A 572 -1.74 -0.39 5.06
CA ARG A 572 -2.41 0.86 4.70
C ARG A 572 -3.55 1.22 5.64
N LEU A 573 -4.34 0.24 6.08
CA LEU A 573 -5.49 0.51 6.95
C LEU A 573 -5.08 0.85 8.40
N ASP A 574 -4.00 0.24 8.89
CA ASP A 574 -3.45 0.49 10.23
C ASP A 574 -2.97 1.93 10.43
N VAL A 575 -2.68 2.67 9.35
CA VAL A 575 -2.29 4.09 9.42
C VAL A 575 -3.43 4.97 9.93
N ILE A 576 -4.69 4.63 9.63
CA ILE A 576 -5.84 5.48 9.97
C ILE A 576 -5.96 5.70 11.50
N PRO A 577 -5.95 4.67 12.36
CA PRO A 577 -5.92 4.86 13.82
C PRO A 577 -4.70 5.62 14.34
N LEU A 578 -3.56 5.58 13.64
CA LEU A 578 -2.37 6.35 14.01
C LEU A 578 -2.54 7.84 13.71
N LEU A 579 -3.22 8.16 12.60
CA LEU A 579 -3.54 9.54 12.21
C LEU A 579 -4.65 10.14 13.07
N ASP A 580 -5.65 9.34 13.42
CA ASP A 580 -6.82 9.76 14.20
C ASP A 580 -7.32 8.61 15.08
N PRO A 581 -6.85 8.51 16.34
CA PRO A 581 -7.21 7.40 17.24
C PRO A 581 -8.71 7.32 17.58
N LYS A 582 -9.47 8.38 17.33
CA LYS A 582 -10.92 8.42 17.56
C LYS A 582 -11.73 7.96 16.35
N GLU A 583 -11.06 7.69 15.22
CA GLU A 583 -11.73 7.30 13.99
C GLU A 583 -12.20 5.85 14.04
N THR A 584 -13.51 5.66 13.85
CA THR A 584 -14.15 4.32 13.85
C THR A 584 -14.84 3.98 12.54
N ARG A 585 -14.97 4.93 11.60
CA ARG A 585 -15.74 4.73 10.35
C ARG A 585 -15.11 3.71 9.40
N PHE A 586 -13.78 3.57 9.41
CA PHE A 586 -13.03 2.73 8.46
C PHE A 586 -12.73 1.32 8.98
N GLN A 587 -13.51 0.81 9.94
CA GLN A 587 -13.22 -0.47 10.59
C GLN A 587 -13.71 -1.71 9.84
N GLU A 588 -14.65 -1.55 8.90
CA GLU A 588 -15.30 -2.65 8.19
C GLU A 588 -14.34 -3.65 7.51
N PRO A 589 -13.20 -3.24 6.91
CA PRO A 589 -12.29 -4.19 6.27
C PRO A 589 -11.45 -5.05 7.23
N TYR A 590 -11.26 -4.66 8.50
CA TYR A 590 -10.36 -5.37 9.43
C TYR A 590 -10.67 -6.86 9.63
N PRO A 591 -11.93 -7.29 9.85
CA PRO A 591 -12.27 -8.72 9.95
C PRO A 591 -11.92 -9.49 8.68
N LEU A 592 -12.12 -8.88 7.50
CA LEU A 592 -11.81 -9.49 6.20
C LEU A 592 -10.31 -9.58 5.98
N ILE A 593 -9.54 -8.54 6.31
CA ILE A 593 -8.07 -8.54 6.26
C ILE A 593 -7.49 -9.61 7.21
N ARG A 594 -8.01 -9.74 8.43
CA ARG A 594 -7.56 -10.77 9.39
C ARG A 594 -7.81 -12.19 8.87
N LYS A 595 -8.98 -12.43 8.27
CA LYS A 595 -9.27 -13.70 7.60
C LYS A 595 -8.34 -13.92 6.41
N CYS A 596 -8.16 -12.89 5.58
CA CYS A 596 -7.26 -12.89 4.41
C CYS A 596 -5.84 -13.32 4.78
N LEU A 597 -5.27 -12.74 5.85
CA LEU A 597 -3.94 -13.08 6.35
C LEU A 597 -3.86 -14.51 6.90
N LYS A 598 -4.90 -14.97 7.59
CA LYS A 598 -4.94 -16.31 8.19
C LYS A 598 -5.06 -17.41 7.13
N GLU A 599 -5.80 -17.14 6.07
CA GLU A 599 -6.13 -18.09 5.01
C GLU A 599 -5.21 -17.95 3.78
N ASN A 600 -4.25 -17.02 3.80
CA ASN A 600 -3.39 -16.64 2.68
C ASN A 600 -4.20 -16.32 1.40
N GLY A 601 -5.20 -15.44 1.56
CA GLY A 601 -6.29 -15.16 0.62
C GLY A 601 -7.65 -15.32 1.31
N LEU A 602 -8.76 -15.29 0.59
CA LEU A 602 -10.09 -15.53 1.17
C LEU A 602 -10.65 -16.85 0.66
N ALA A 603 -10.81 -17.85 1.53
CA ALA A 603 -11.30 -19.16 1.12
C ALA A 603 -12.83 -19.19 0.94
N SER A 604 -13.57 -18.40 1.72
CA SER A 604 -15.03 -18.31 1.66
C SER A 604 -15.51 -17.45 0.48
N PRO A 605 -16.39 -17.97 -0.41
CA PRO A 605 -17.04 -17.18 -1.44
C PRO A 605 -17.83 -15.98 -0.88
N GLU A 606 -18.46 -16.16 0.29
CA GLU A 606 -19.18 -15.08 0.97
C GLU A 606 -18.23 -13.97 1.43
N ASP A 607 -17.04 -14.31 1.95
CA ASP A 607 -16.07 -13.28 2.36
C ASP A 607 -15.44 -12.59 1.14
N ARG A 608 -15.27 -13.27 0.00
CA ARG A 608 -14.87 -12.64 -1.27
C ARG A 608 -15.93 -11.66 -1.76
N GLU A 609 -17.20 -12.05 -1.70
CA GLU A 609 -18.32 -11.17 -2.06
C GLU A 609 -18.38 -9.95 -1.14
N ARG A 610 -18.20 -10.15 0.17
CA ARG A 610 -18.12 -9.05 1.14
C ARG A 610 -17.00 -8.06 0.85
N VAL A 611 -15.83 -8.51 0.40
CA VAL A 611 -14.76 -7.60 -0.05
C VAL A 611 -15.18 -6.77 -1.27
N GLN A 612 -15.94 -7.35 -2.21
CA GLN A 612 -16.47 -6.61 -3.35
C GLN A 612 -17.57 -5.62 -2.97
N GLN A 613 -18.32 -5.91 -1.90
CA GLN A 613 -19.37 -5.04 -1.37
C GLN A 613 -18.83 -3.88 -0.50
N LEU A 614 -17.56 -3.92 -0.09
CA LEU A 614 -16.94 -2.81 0.64
C LEU A 614 -17.08 -1.51 -0.18
N PRO A 615 -17.48 -0.38 0.45
CA PRO A 615 -17.55 0.91 -0.20
C PRO A 615 -16.21 1.24 -0.88
N TYR A 616 -16.19 1.46 -2.19
CA TYR A 616 -14.96 1.76 -2.93
C TYR A 616 -15.23 2.27 -4.36
N PRO A 617 -14.47 3.29 -4.83
CA PRO A 617 -13.64 4.17 -4.03
C PRO A 617 -14.52 5.15 -3.23
N LEU A 618 -14.12 5.47 -2.01
CA LEU A 618 -14.72 6.58 -1.28
C LEU A 618 -14.34 7.90 -1.98
N PRO A 619 -15.31 8.77 -2.27
CA PRO A 619 -15.05 10.03 -2.97
C PRO A 619 -14.30 11.03 -2.09
N LEU A 620 -13.50 11.88 -2.76
CA LEU A 620 -12.80 13.03 -2.15
C LEU A 620 -13.73 14.20 -1.82
N LYS A 621 -15.02 14.12 -2.15
CA LYS A 621 -16.06 15.09 -1.81
C LYS A 621 -17.26 14.33 -1.28
N ASP A 622 -17.98 14.93 -0.33
CA ASP A 622 -19.22 14.36 0.22
C ASP A 622 -20.40 14.46 -0.73
#